data_AF-A0A920PB29-F1
#
_entry.id   AF-A0A920PB29-F1
#
_cell.length_a   1.000
_cell.length_b   1.000
_cell.length_c   1.000
_cell.angle_alpha   90.00
_cell.angle_beta   90.00
_cell.angle_gamma   90.00
#
_symmetry.space_group_name_H-M   'P 1'
#
loop_
_entity.id
_entity.type
_entity.pdbx_description
1 polymer ?
#
loop_
_entity_poly.entity_id
_entity_poly.type
_entity_poly.pdbx_seq_one_letter_code
_entity_poly.pdbx_strand_id
1 'polypeptide(L)'
;MKKILRDTIELLPKGGHEDILHDKYEDILIMMSCRNAIKVNHPLNLEQIRKLISDLEQTSMPFTCPHGRPISLLFDMDDILKKFLRK
;
A
#
# COMPACT_ATOMS: atom_id res chain seq x y z
N MET A 1 10.57 -10.60 -10.75
CA MET A 1 11.78 -9.76 -10.58
C MET A 1 12.21 -9.02 -11.84
N LYS A 2 12.51 -9.67 -12.98
CA LYS A 2 13.06 -8.98 -14.18
C LYS A 2 12.20 -7.82 -14.73
N LYS A 3 10.87 -7.90 -14.62
CA LYS A 3 9.95 -6.83 -15.06
C LYS A 3 10.00 -5.60 -14.15
N ILE A 4 9.99 -5.80 -12.83
CA ILE A 4 10.09 -4.70 -11.85
C ILE A 4 11.42 -3.96 -12.02
N LEU A 5 12.53 -4.70 -12.13
CA LEU A 5 13.85 -4.10 -12.31
C LEU A 5 13.93 -3.23 -13.57
N ARG A 6 13.31 -3.71 -14.67
CA ARG A 6 13.26 -2.98 -15.94
C ARG A 6 12.42 -1.71 -15.82
N ASP A 7 11.22 -1.81 -15.27
CA ASP A 7 10.32 -0.68 -15.09
C ASP A 7 10.90 0.36 -14.12
N THR A 8 11.65 -0.06 -13.10
CA THR A 8 12.39 0.85 -12.20
C THR A 8 13.52 1.58 -12.92
N ILE A 9 14.30 0.88 -13.77
CA ILE A 9 15.39 1.48 -14.55
C ILE A 9 14.85 2.51 -15.56
N GLU A 10 13.68 2.26 -16.14
CA GLU A 10 13.02 3.17 -17.09
C GLU A 10 12.56 4.49 -16.44
N LEU A 11 12.29 4.49 -15.12
CA LEU A 11 11.85 5.66 -14.37
C LEU A 11 13.00 6.50 -13.80
N LEU A 12 14.24 6.01 -13.86
CA LEU A 12 15.40 6.77 -13.40
C LEU A 12 15.68 7.96 -14.33
N PRO A 13 15.95 9.16 -13.79
CA PRO A 13 16.33 10.31 -14.60
C PRO A 13 17.59 10.03 -15.43
N LYS A 14 17.57 10.41 -16.71
CA LYS A 14 18.73 10.30 -17.61
C LYS A 14 19.76 11.43 -17.44
N GLY A 15 19.57 12.31 -16.44
CA GLY A 15 20.43 13.46 -16.14
C GLY A 15 20.15 14.03 -14.75
N GLY A 16 21.16 14.64 -14.11
CA GLY A 16 21.17 14.97 -12.69
C GLY A 16 20.77 16.41 -12.35
N HIS A 17 19.59 16.55 -11.76
CA HIS A 17 19.26 17.60 -10.79
C HIS A 17 18.69 16.90 -9.56
N GLU A 18 19.21 17.24 -8.38
CA GLU A 18 18.95 16.53 -7.11
C GLU A 18 17.45 16.48 -6.75
N ASP A 19 16.72 17.57 -7.01
CA ASP A 19 15.28 17.64 -6.76
C ASP A 19 14.47 16.71 -7.66
N ILE A 20 14.85 16.61 -8.95
CA ILE A 20 14.20 15.71 -9.92
C ILE A 20 14.45 14.24 -9.55
N LEU A 21 15.63 13.96 -8.99
CA LEU A 21 15.97 12.63 -8.50
C LEU A 21 15.13 12.24 -7.29
N HIS A 22 14.84 13.18 -6.38
CA HIS A 22 14.04 12.90 -5.19
C HIS A 22 12.59 12.53 -5.52
N ASP A 23 11.89 13.36 -6.31
CA ASP A 23 10.50 13.12 -6.70
C ASP A 23 10.35 11.79 -7.46
N LYS A 24 11.28 11.51 -8.39
CA LYS A 24 11.28 10.26 -9.15
C LYS A 24 11.58 9.05 -8.28
N TYR A 25 12.37 9.22 -7.23
CA TYR A 25 12.64 8.16 -6.27
C TYR A 25 11.39 7.79 -5.48
N GLU A 26 10.63 8.77 -5.01
CA GLU A 26 9.36 8.54 -4.31
C GLU A 26 8.33 7.84 -5.21
N ASP A 27 8.16 8.29 -6.46
CA ASP A 27 7.31 7.64 -7.47
C ASP A 27 7.65 6.15 -7.63
N ILE A 28 8.94 5.82 -7.69
CA ILE A 28 9.43 4.46 -7.82
C ILE A 28 9.08 3.64 -6.57
N LEU A 29 9.29 4.18 -5.36
CA LEU A 29 8.96 3.48 -4.11
C LEU A 29 7.46 3.22 -3.99
N ILE A 30 6.64 4.21 -4.33
CA ILE A 30 5.18 4.11 -4.38
C ILE A 30 4.75 2.98 -5.35
N MET A 31 5.33 2.96 -6.55
CA MET A 31 5.03 1.94 -7.56
C MET A 31 5.49 0.54 -7.13
N MET A 32 6.69 0.42 -6.56
CA MET A 32 7.25 -0.85 -6.10
C MET A 32 6.45 -1.42 -4.91
N SER A 33 6.08 -0.60 -3.94
CA SER A 33 5.28 -1.03 -2.79
C SER A 33 3.94 -1.59 -3.25
N CYS A 34 3.26 -0.88 -4.16
CA CYS A 34 1.97 -1.33 -4.67
C CYS A 34 2.08 -2.56 -5.56
N ARG A 35 3.12 -2.72 -6.37
CA ARG A 35 3.24 -3.93 -7.22
C ARG A 35 3.55 -5.20 -6.43
N ASN A 36 4.30 -5.08 -5.34
CA ASN A 36 4.66 -6.23 -4.49
C ASN A 36 3.66 -6.50 -3.36
N ALA A 37 2.68 -5.62 -3.16
CA ALA A 37 1.65 -5.80 -2.14
C ALA A 37 0.84 -7.07 -2.34
N ILE A 38 0.37 -7.65 -1.23
CA ILE A 38 -0.67 -8.69 -1.20
C ILE A 38 -1.90 -8.17 -1.95
N LYS A 39 -2.42 -8.97 -2.89
CA LYS A 39 -3.51 -8.58 -3.78
C LYS A 39 -4.84 -9.20 -3.37
N VAL A 40 -5.91 -8.64 -3.92
CA VAL A 40 -7.26 -9.23 -3.84
C VAL A 40 -7.18 -10.71 -4.25
N ASN A 41 -7.87 -11.57 -3.51
CA ASN A 41 -7.90 -13.02 -3.68
C ASN A 41 -6.56 -13.75 -3.43
N HIS A 42 -5.57 -13.11 -2.80
CA HIS A 42 -4.39 -13.81 -2.32
C HIS A 42 -4.73 -14.53 -1.00
N PRO A 43 -4.67 -15.89 -0.95
CA PRO A 43 -5.00 -16.62 0.28
C PRO A 43 -3.93 -16.37 1.34
N LEU A 44 -4.36 -16.09 2.56
CA LEU A 44 -3.50 -15.93 3.73
C LEU A 44 -3.94 -16.87 4.83
N ASN A 45 -2.96 -17.51 5.47
CA ASN A 45 -3.20 -18.21 6.73
C ASN A 45 -3.20 -17.22 7.91
N LEU A 46 -3.61 -17.70 9.09
CA LEU A 46 -3.77 -16.84 10.27
C LEU A 46 -2.45 -16.20 10.73
N GLU A 47 -1.32 -16.90 10.60
CA GLU A 47 -0.01 -16.35 10.96
C GLU A 47 0.40 -15.22 10.04
N GLN A 48 0.18 -15.38 8.73
CA GLN A 48 0.45 -14.33 7.74
C GLN A 48 -0.44 -13.11 7.96
N ILE A 49 -1.71 -13.29 8.32
CA ILE A 49 -2.61 -12.19 8.66
C ILE A 49 -2.10 -11.43 9.89
N ARG A 50 -1.74 -12.14 10.96
CA ARG A 50 -1.20 -11.50 12.18
C ARG A 50 0.09 -10.74 11.90
N LYS A 51 0.99 -11.34 11.11
CA LYS A 51 2.23 -10.70 10.69
C LYS A 51 1.95 -9.43 9.89
N LEU A 52 1.02 -9.47 8.94
CA LEU A 52 0.64 -8.31 8.13
C LEU A 52 0.11 -7.15 8.98
N ILE A 53 -0.75 -7.45 9.97
CA ILE A 53 -1.27 -6.44 10.90
C ILE A 53 -0.12 -5.84 11.74
N SER A 54 0.74 -6.69 12.30
CA SER A 54 1.88 -6.23 13.11
C SER A 54 2.89 -5.41 12.32
N ASP A 55 3.13 -5.75 11.06
CA ASP A 55 4.00 -4.99 10.16
C ASP A 55 3.38 -3.63 9.80
N LEU A 56 2.06 -3.58 9.58
CA LEU A 56 1.35 -2.33 9.34
C LEU A 56 1.47 -1.38 10.54
N GLU A 57 1.28 -1.88 11.77
CA GLU A 57 1.37 -1.08 13.00
C GLU A 57 2.77 -0.46 13.23
N GLN A 58 3.82 -1.06 12.67
CA GLN A 58 5.19 -0.55 12.77
C GLN A 58 5.52 0.52 11.72
N THR A 59 4.64 0.75 10.75
CA THR A 59 4.85 1.80 9.73
C THR A 59 4.57 3.19 10.29
N SER A 60 5.22 4.21 9.73
CA SER A 60 5.03 5.60 10.15
C SER A 60 3.64 6.17 9.83
N MET A 61 2.93 5.60 8.84
CA MET A 61 1.62 6.05 8.38
C MET A 61 0.69 4.86 8.10
N PRO A 62 0.11 4.23 9.13
CA PRO A 62 -0.63 2.97 8.99
C PRO A 62 -2.08 3.12 8.49
N PHE A 63 -2.54 4.35 8.23
CA PHE A 63 -3.95 4.63 7.91
C PHE A 63 -4.23 4.85 6.43
N THR A 64 -3.21 5.15 5.63
CA THR A 64 -3.35 5.53 4.23
C THR A 64 -2.24 4.90 3.42
N CYS A 65 -2.57 4.32 2.27
CA CYS A 65 -1.57 3.76 1.38
C CYS A 65 -0.76 4.90 0.71
N PRO A 66 0.42 4.61 0.15
CA PRO A 66 1.24 5.64 -0.49
C PRO A 66 0.58 6.37 -1.68
N HIS A 67 -0.56 5.88 -2.18
CA HIS A 67 -1.37 6.54 -3.22
C HIS A 67 -2.60 7.29 -2.67
N GLY A 68 -2.78 7.38 -1.34
CA GLY A 68 -3.88 8.11 -0.72
C GLY A 68 -5.15 7.28 -0.42
N ARG A 69 -5.16 5.96 -0.64
CA ARG A 69 -6.34 5.13 -0.31
C ARG A 69 -6.38 4.78 1.18
N PRO A 70 -7.53 4.82 1.85
CA PRO A 70 -7.64 4.35 3.23
C PRO A 70 -7.34 2.85 3.31
N ILE A 71 -6.61 2.44 4.35
CA ILE A 71 -6.20 1.04 4.56
C ILE A 71 -7.28 0.25 5.33
N SER A 72 -7.96 0.90 6.27
CA SER A 72 -9.01 0.30 7.09
C SER A 72 -10.26 1.19 7.10
N LEU A 73 -11.40 0.54 7.38
CA LEU A 73 -12.68 1.20 7.63
C LEU A 73 -13.16 0.73 9.02
N LEU A 74 -13.64 1.68 9.82
CA LEU A 74 -14.26 1.38 11.10
C LEU A 74 -15.78 1.41 10.92
N PHE A 75 -16.45 0.36 11.39
CA PHE A 75 -17.91 0.30 11.47
C PHE A 75 -18.26 -0.05 12.91
N ASP A 76 -19.06 0.80 13.55
CA ASP A 76 -19.65 0.42 14.83
C ASP A 76 -20.88 -0.49 14.61
N MET A 77 -21.43 -1.03 15.70
CA MET A 77 -22.59 -1.90 15.61
C MET A 77 -23.83 -1.18 15.07
N ASP A 78 -23.98 0.12 15.33
CA ASP A 78 -25.10 0.90 14.85
C ASP A 78 -25.02 1.12 13.33
N ASP A 79 -23.83 1.37 12.78
CA ASP A 79 -23.57 1.47 11.34
C ASP A 79 -23.93 0.18 10.62
N ILE A 80 -23.58 -0.96 11.23
CA ILE A 80 -23.93 -2.28 10.71
C ILE A 80 -25.45 -2.45 10.73
N LEU A 81 -26.11 -2.21 11.87
CA LEU A 81 -27.56 -2.40 12.01
C LEU A 81 -28.39 -1.55 11.04
N LYS A 82 -28.00 -0.28 10.82
CA LYS A 82 -28.63 0.61 9.82
C LYS A 82 -28.51 0.04 8.41
N LYS A 83 -27.34 -0.52 8.04
CA LYS A 83 -27.15 -1.14 6.71
C LYS A 83 -28.03 -2.36 6.48
N PHE A 84 -28.44 -3.05 7.55
CA PHE A 84 -29.40 -4.15 7.50
C PHE A 84 -30.85 -3.72 7.74
N LEU A 85 -31.15 -2.42 7.79
CA LEU A 85 -32.49 -1.88 8.05
C LEU A 85 -33.11 -2.37 9.38
N ARG A 86 -32.25 -2.62 10.36
CA ARG A 86 -32.64 -3.09 11.71
C ARG A 86 -32.68 -1.97 12.74
N LYS A 87 -32.42 -0.73 12.30
CA LYS A 87 -32.49 0.53 13.04
C LYS A 87 -32.69 1.66 12.04
#